data_AF-A0AAU7CZM8-F1
#
_entry.id   AF-A0AAU7CZM8-F1
#
_cell.length_a   1.000
_cell.length_b   1.000
_cell.length_c   1.000
_cell.angle_alpha   90.00
_cell.angle_beta   90.00
_cell.angle_gamma   90.00
#
_symmetry.space_group_name_H-M   'P 1'
#
loop_
_entity.id
_entity.type
_entity.pdbx_description
1 polymer ?
#
loop_
_entity_poly.entity_id
_entity_poly.type
_entity_poly.pdbx_seq_one_letter_code
_entity_poly.pdbx_strand_id
1 'polypeptide(L)'
;MPINFTVVSFAIDNTRSVHEDTDYVGVAITQNKKEVAPQTKRIGNVNNGTHAVNMTVSVPSEYTTADTFVFSYLVINHGGGKTQDVLDHCASAMTQPALTTFNAAQAVIVSVNGVQLPTSLSTDLRAADNINALWNPIKVAFKQLSSDHCDGPVALDSFSFTGAALNEMILTSQANPFSIIYLGIDSAVGCGSNSHYSVQWRVSVS
;
A
#
# COMPACT_ATOMS: atom_id res chain seq x y z
N MET A 1 -17.71 -16.82 -4.31
CA MET A 1 -16.25 -16.90 -4.55
C MET A 1 -15.66 -15.55 -4.18
N PRO A 2 -15.05 -15.38 -3.00
CA PRO A 2 -14.61 -14.07 -2.50
C PRO A 2 -13.68 -13.35 -3.48
N ILE A 3 -13.66 -12.02 -3.39
CA ILE A 3 -12.76 -11.17 -4.17
C ILE A 3 -11.55 -10.88 -3.30
N ASN A 4 -10.38 -11.22 -3.82
CA ASN A 4 -9.11 -11.14 -3.10
C ASN A 4 -8.28 -9.99 -3.65
N PHE A 5 -7.79 -9.15 -2.73
CA PHE A 5 -6.81 -8.12 -3.00
C PHE A 5 -5.49 -8.57 -2.39
N THR A 6 -4.50 -8.79 -3.24
CA THR A 6 -3.23 -9.39 -2.83
C THR A 6 -2.08 -8.45 -3.14
N VAL A 7 -1.35 -8.04 -2.11
CA VAL A 7 0.01 -7.49 -2.28
C VAL A 7 0.93 -8.66 -2.53
N VAL A 8 1.46 -8.75 -3.76
CA VAL A 8 2.23 -9.89 -4.26
C VAL A 8 3.68 -9.76 -3.79
N SER A 9 4.30 -8.63 -4.10
CA SER A 9 5.70 -8.36 -3.79
C SER A 9 5.97 -6.87 -3.71
N PHE A 10 7.13 -6.51 -3.18
CA PHE A 10 7.76 -5.24 -3.49
C PHE A 10 9.19 -5.49 -3.97
N ALA A 11 9.72 -4.57 -4.77
CA ALA A 11 11.14 -4.56 -5.11
C ALA A 11 11.79 -3.31 -4.52
N ILE A 12 13.03 -3.48 -4.05
CA ILE A 12 13.88 -2.41 -3.57
C ILE A 12 14.96 -2.19 -4.63
N ASP A 13 14.95 -1.01 -5.27
CA ASP A 13 16.02 -0.59 -6.17
C ASP A 13 17.10 0.20 -5.42
N ASN A 14 16.70 0.86 -4.34
CA ASN A 14 17.60 1.56 -3.45
C ASN A 14 17.04 1.55 -2.02
N THR A 15 17.78 0.94 -1.08
CA THR A 15 17.41 0.89 0.34
C THR A 15 17.47 2.27 0.98
N ARG A 16 16.64 2.46 2.02
CA ARG A 16 16.64 3.65 2.89
C ARG A 16 17.84 3.64 3.83
N SER A 17 18.21 2.46 4.32
CA SER A 17 19.40 2.24 5.15
C SER A 17 20.63 1.88 4.33
N VAL A 18 21.83 2.06 4.90
CA VAL A 18 23.13 1.83 4.23
C VAL A 18 23.34 0.35 3.81
N HIS A 19 22.63 -0.60 4.42
CA HIS A 19 22.79 -2.03 4.14
C HIS A 19 21.46 -2.77 4.00
N GLU A 20 20.75 -2.99 5.10
CA GLU A 20 19.51 -3.75 5.13
C GLU A 20 18.41 -2.93 5.79
N ASP A 21 17.21 -3.05 5.24
CA ASP A 21 16.00 -2.46 5.76
C ASP A 21 15.19 -3.55 6.47
N THR A 22 14.74 -3.28 7.69
CA THR A 22 13.76 -4.16 8.34
C THR A 22 12.37 -3.74 7.91
N ASP A 23 11.80 -4.45 6.95
CA ASP A 23 10.54 -4.07 6.33
C ASP A 23 9.33 -4.78 6.93
N TYR A 24 8.27 -4.01 7.13
CA TYR A 24 6.96 -4.45 7.57
C TYR A 24 5.90 -4.02 6.56
N VAL A 25 4.90 -4.87 6.35
CA VAL A 25 3.80 -4.62 5.42
C VAL A 25 2.47 -4.64 6.17
N GLY A 26 1.62 -3.65 5.90
CA GLY A 26 0.21 -3.60 6.28
C GLY A 26 -0.68 -3.57 5.04
N VAL A 27 -1.81 -4.29 5.08
CA VAL A 27 -2.80 -4.33 4.00
C VAL A 27 -4.20 -4.23 4.60
N ALA A 28 -5.07 -3.41 4.02
CA ALA A 28 -6.46 -3.30 4.43
C ALA A 28 -7.39 -3.06 3.25
N ILE A 29 -8.66 -3.36 3.49
CA ILE A 29 -9.74 -3.03 2.57
C ILE A 29 -11.00 -2.62 3.33
N THR A 30 -11.72 -1.64 2.80
CA THR A 30 -13.08 -1.32 3.21
C THR A 30 -14.06 -1.57 2.07
N GLN A 31 -15.27 -2.03 2.40
CA GLN A 31 -16.42 -2.10 1.50
C GLN A 31 -17.57 -1.34 2.16
N ASN A 32 -18.07 -0.29 1.52
CA ASN A 32 -19.16 0.55 2.04
C ASN A 32 -18.89 1.03 3.49
N LYS A 33 -17.65 1.46 3.75
CA LYS A 33 -17.12 1.88 5.07
C LYS A 33 -17.03 0.77 6.11
N LYS A 34 -17.38 -0.47 5.77
CA LYS A 34 -17.13 -1.62 6.63
C LYS A 34 -15.69 -2.07 6.42
N GLU A 35 -14.90 -1.97 7.48
CA GLU A 35 -13.50 -2.39 7.47
C GLU A 35 -13.40 -3.92 7.57
N VAL A 36 -12.52 -4.50 6.75
CA VAL A 36 -11.98 -5.84 6.98
C VAL A 36 -10.75 -5.68 7.87
N ALA A 37 -10.59 -6.57 8.85
CA ALA A 37 -9.45 -6.52 9.77
C ALA A 37 -8.12 -6.46 8.99
N PRO A 38 -7.28 -5.43 9.20
CA PRO A 38 -6.02 -5.31 8.51
C PRO A 38 -5.13 -6.53 8.72
N GLN A 39 -4.35 -6.87 7.71
CA GLN A 39 -3.30 -7.87 7.81
C GLN A 39 -1.97 -7.16 7.94
N THR A 40 -1.08 -7.67 8.79
CA THR A 40 0.29 -7.16 8.93
C THR A 40 1.30 -8.30 8.90
N LYS A 41 2.49 -8.04 8.35
CA LYS A 41 3.55 -9.04 8.21
C LYS A 41 4.92 -8.38 8.29
N ARG A 42 5.84 -9.00 9.03
CA ARG A 42 7.27 -8.69 8.96
C ARG A 42 7.87 -9.45 7.78
N ILE A 43 8.57 -8.73 6.91
CA ILE A 43 9.24 -9.33 5.75
C ILE A 43 10.64 -9.79 6.14
N GLY A 44 11.37 -8.97 6.87
CA GLY A 44 12.69 -9.29 7.36
C GLY A 44 13.67 -8.16 7.14
N ASN A 45 14.94 -8.46 7.39
CA ASN A 45 16.03 -7.57 7.02
C ASN A 45 16.38 -7.90 5.57
N VAL A 46 16.10 -6.98 4.66
CA VAL A 46 16.22 -7.21 3.24
C VAL A 46 17.01 -6.08 2.58
N ASN A 47 17.72 -6.42 1.52
CA ASN A 47 18.47 -5.47 0.69
C ASN A 47 17.78 -5.38 -0.69
N ASN A 48 18.37 -4.67 -1.64
CA ASN A 48 17.95 -4.55 -3.02
C ASN A 48 17.53 -5.90 -3.61
N GLY A 49 16.44 -5.87 -4.39
CA GLY A 49 15.84 -7.05 -5.01
C GLY A 49 14.34 -7.15 -4.75
N THR A 50 13.74 -8.22 -5.27
CA THR A 50 12.29 -8.48 -5.17
C THR A 50 11.98 -9.41 -4.00
N HIS A 51 11.04 -8.99 -3.15
CA HIS A 51 10.64 -9.70 -1.93
C HIS A 51 9.17 -10.07 -1.96
N ALA A 52 8.88 -11.34 -1.71
CA ALA A 52 7.51 -11.86 -1.73
C ALA A 52 6.74 -11.46 -0.47
N VAL A 53 5.58 -10.83 -0.66
CA VAL A 53 4.65 -10.45 0.41
C VAL A 53 3.55 -11.49 0.54
N ASN A 54 2.81 -11.74 -0.55
CA ASN A 54 1.68 -12.66 -0.64
C ASN A 54 0.64 -12.48 0.47
N MET A 55 0.32 -11.23 0.80
CA MET A 55 -0.72 -10.90 1.78
C MET A 55 -2.02 -10.59 1.07
N THR A 56 -3.08 -11.24 1.51
CA THR A 56 -4.41 -11.12 0.90
C THR A 56 -5.41 -10.61 1.92
N VAL A 57 -6.23 -9.64 1.50
CA VAL A 57 -7.48 -9.28 2.16
C VAL A 57 -8.64 -9.61 1.22
N SER A 58 -9.74 -10.10 1.77
CA SER A 58 -10.87 -10.59 0.98
C SER A 58 -12.15 -9.84 1.33
N VAL A 59 -12.96 -9.55 0.32
CA VAL A 59 -14.32 -9.04 0.48
C VAL A 59 -15.33 -10.06 -0.06
N PRO A 60 -16.58 -10.04 0.43
CA PRO A 60 -17.66 -10.85 -0.14
C PRO A 60 -17.78 -10.68 -1.65
N SER A 61 -18.21 -11.75 -2.32
CA SER A 61 -18.43 -11.73 -3.78
C SER A 61 -19.71 -11.04 -4.18
N GLU A 62 -20.59 -10.79 -3.23
CA GLU A 62 -21.82 -10.05 -3.40
C GLU A 62 -21.53 -8.56 -3.22
N TYR A 63 -21.58 -7.83 -4.33
CA TYR A 63 -21.47 -6.38 -4.35
C TYR A 63 -22.30 -5.80 -5.50
N THR A 64 -22.66 -4.53 -5.39
CA THR A 64 -23.36 -3.79 -6.46
C THR A 64 -22.39 -2.85 -7.18
N THR A 65 -22.76 -2.39 -8.38
CA THR A 65 -21.95 -1.38 -9.10
C THR A 65 -21.81 -0.06 -8.34
N ALA A 66 -22.72 0.22 -7.41
CA ALA A 66 -22.73 1.40 -6.54
C ALA A 66 -21.89 1.22 -5.27
N ASP A 67 -21.47 -0.01 -4.94
CA ASP A 67 -20.64 -0.24 -3.76
C ASP A 67 -19.31 0.48 -3.90
N THR A 68 -18.82 0.98 -2.77
CA THR A 68 -17.56 1.71 -2.68
C THR A 68 -16.52 0.87 -1.97
N PHE A 69 -15.30 0.92 -2.48
CA PHE A 69 -14.17 0.18 -1.93
C PHE A 69 -12.99 1.11 -1.72
N VAL A 70 -12.22 0.84 -0.67
CA VAL A 70 -10.91 1.46 -0.44
C VAL A 70 -9.93 0.35 -0.15
N PHE A 71 -8.99 0.11 -1.06
CA PHE A 71 -7.86 -0.79 -0.84
C PHE A 71 -6.63 0.03 -0.49
N SER A 72 -5.90 -0.35 0.55
CA SER A 72 -4.68 0.35 0.96
C SER A 72 -3.60 -0.61 1.40
N TYR A 73 -2.35 -0.16 1.26
CA TYR A 73 -1.19 -0.83 1.82
C TYR A 73 -0.16 0.16 2.33
N LEU A 74 0.68 -0.33 3.23
CA LEU A 74 1.83 0.36 3.80
C LEU A 74 3.01 -0.60 3.78
N VAL A 75 4.13 -0.18 3.22
CA VAL A 75 5.45 -0.76 3.45
C VAL A 75 6.24 0.24 4.27
N ILE A 76 6.71 -0.18 5.43
CA ILE A 76 7.46 0.66 6.35
C ILE A 76 8.78 0.01 6.71
N ASN A 77 9.84 0.81 6.61
CA ASN A 77 11.15 0.47 7.14
C ASN A 77 11.22 0.85 8.62
N HIS A 78 11.60 -0.10 9.47
CA HIS A 78 11.70 0.12 10.91
C HIS A 78 12.79 -0.77 11.56
N GLY A 79 13.96 -0.21 11.86
CA GLY A 79 15.11 -0.94 12.40
C GLY A 79 15.11 -1.19 13.91
N GLY A 80 14.26 -0.50 14.68
CA GLY A 80 14.20 -0.60 16.15
C GLY A 80 12.93 -1.26 16.72
N GLY A 81 12.85 -1.34 18.06
CA GLY A 81 11.64 -1.74 18.78
C GLY A 81 11.32 -3.24 18.77
N LYS A 82 10.19 -3.61 19.40
CA LYS A 82 9.69 -4.99 19.34
C LYS A 82 8.91 -5.18 18.05
N THR A 83 9.18 -6.28 17.33
CA THR A 83 8.44 -6.66 16.11
C THR A 83 6.93 -6.56 16.26
N GLN A 84 6.37 -7.00 17.40
CA GLN A 84 4.93 -6.94 17.61
C GLN A 84 4.42 -5.51 17.70
N ASP A 85 5.14 -4.60 18.35
CA ASP A 85 4.73 -3.20 18.47
C ASP A 85 4.66 -2.54 17.07
N VAL A 86 5.61 -2.84 16.18
CA VAL A 86 5.59 -2.32 14.79
C VAL A 86 4.43 -2.90 13.99
N LEU A 87 4.14 -4.20 14.15
CA LEU A 87 2.98 -4.83 13.52
C LEU A 87 1.66 -4.23 14.02
N ASP A 88 1.55 -3.95 15.32
CA ASP A 88 0.37 -3.32 15.91
C ASP A 88 0.21 -1.87 15.44
N HIS A 89 1.31 -1.12 15.31
CA HIS A 89 1.30 0.22 14.73
C HIS A 89 0.90 0.20 13.25
N CYS A 90 1.38 -0.76 12.46
CA CYS A 90 0.94 -0.95 11.08
C CYS A 90 -0.57 -1.21 11.04
N ALA A 91 -1.08 -2.13 11.88
CA ALA A 91 -2.50 -2.43 11.93
C ALA A 91 -3.33 -1.19 12.30
N SER A 92 -2.88 -0.42 13.29
CA SER A 92 -3.53 0.83 13.71
C SER A 92 -3.46 1.93 12.65
N ALA A 93 -2.40 2.00 11.86
CA ALA A 93 -2.29 2.93 10.73
C ALA A 93 -3.25 2.58 9.61
N MET A 94 -3.42 1.29 9.31
CA MET A 94 -4.31 0.80 8.26
C MET A 94 -5.81 1.04 8.54
N THR A 95 -6.19 1.36 9.78
CA THR A 95 -7.57 1.76 10.15
C THR A 95 -7.78 3.28 10.14
N GLN A 96 -6.76 4.08 9.81
CA GLN A 96 -6.89 5.54 9.85
C GLN A 96 -7.73 6.06 8.68
N PRO A 97 -8.51 7.14 8.87
CA PRO A 97 -9.38 7.69 7.83
C PRO A 97 -8.68 8.00 6.50
N ALA A 98 -7.40 8.39 6.54
CA ALA A 98 -6.61 8.65 5.35
C ALA A 98 -6.42 7.41 4.44
N LEU A 99 -6.57 6.20 4.99
CA LEU A 99 -6.43 4.92 4.27
C LEU A 99 -7.74 4.15 4.13
N THR A 100 -8.81 4.57 4.81
CA THR A 100 -10.11 3.86 4.85
C THR A 100 -11.28 4.66 4.26
N THR A 101 -11.14 5.98 4.10
CA THR A 101 -12.21 6.86 3.60
C THR A 101 -12.25 6.87 2.08
N PHE A 102 -13.42 6.54 1.52
CA PHE A 102 -13.64 6.60 0.08
C PHE A 102 -13.51 8.02 -0.48
N ASN A 103 -12.68 8.16 -1.51
CA ASN A 103 -12.49 9.40 -2.24
C ASN A 103 -13.07 9.28 -3.65
N ALA A 104 -14.19 9.98 -3.89
CA ALA A 104 -14.88 9.95 -5.17
C ALA A 104 -14.02 10.45 -6.35
N ALA A 105 -13.08 11.38 -6.12
CA ALA A 105 -12.19 11.87 -7.16
C ALA A 105 -11.19 10.80 -7.62
N GLN A 106 -10.73 9.94 -6.70
CA GLN A 106 -9.85 8.80 -7.02
C GLN A 106 -10.59 7.67 -7.74
N ALA A 107 -11.90 7.57 -7.55
CA ALA A 107 -12.76 6.53 -8.10
C ALA A 107 -13.32 6.83 -9.50
N VAL A 108 -13.08 8.03 -10.04
CA VAL A 108 -13.46 8.39 -11.41
C VAL A 108 -12.76 7.45 -12.38
N ILE A 109 -13.53 6.82 -13.27
CA ILE A 109 -13.00 5.92 -14.29
C ILE A 109 -12.41 6.76 -15.44
N VAL A 110 -11.18 6.42 -15.84
CA VAL A 110 -10.46 7.01 -16.97
C VAL A 110 -9.95 5.90 -17.89
N SER A 111 -9.72 6.23 -19.16
CA SER A 111 -9.12 5.30 -20.12
C SER A 111 -7.60 5.46 -20.14
N VAL A 112 -6.88 4.38 -19.87
CA VAL A 112 -5.40 4.30 -19.94
C VAL A 112 -5.05 3.21 -20.93
N ASN A 113 -4.44 3.58 -22.06
CA ASN A 113 -4.09 2.64 -23.14
C ASN A 113 -5.26 1.72 -23.56
N GLY A 114 -6.50 2.25 -23.55
CA GLY A 114 -7.71 1.51 -23.91
C GLY A 114 -8.36 0.71 -22.77
N VAL A 115 -7.78 0.69 -21.57
CA VAL A 115 -8.32 0.02 -20.38
C VAL A 115 -9.03 1.04 -19.48
N GLN A 116 -10.21 0.69 -18.95
CA GLN A 116 -10.96 1.55 -18.04
C GLN A 116 -10.54 1.29 -16.59
N LEU A 117 -9.90 2.28 -15.94
CA LEU A 117 -9.38 2.14 -14.57
C LEU A 117 -9.78 3.33 -13.71
N PRO A 118 -9.86 3.17 -12.38
CA PRO A 118 -9.92 4.30 -11.45
C PRO A 118 -8.75 5.27 -11.66
N THR A 119 -8.99 6.56 -11.48
CA THR A 119 -7.95 7.61 -11.61
C THR A 119 -6.75 7.36 -10.69
N SER A 120 -6.97 6.76 -9.50
CA SER A 120 -5.88 6.35 -8.59
C SER A 120 -4.89 5.33 -9.19
N LEU A 121 -5.29 4.61 -10.23
CA LEU A 121 -4.48 3.63 -10.95
C LEU A 121 -3.98 4.13 -12.32
N SER A 122 -4.27 5.39 -12.67
CA SER A 122 -3.89 5.95 -13.97
C SER A 122 -2.42 6.34 -14.09
N THR A 123 -1.72 6.40 -12.96
CA THR A 123 -0.29 6.68 -12.89
C THR A 123 0.38 5.61 -12.04
N ASP A 124 1.55 5.16 -12.48
CA ASP A 124 2.37 4.15 -11.82
C ASP A 124 3.50 4.77 -10.98
N LEU A 125 3.61 6.10 -10.88
CA LEU A 125 4.64 6.78 -10.10
C LEU A 125 4.02 7.56 -8.94
N ARG A 126 4.64 7.46 -7.76
CA ARG A 126 4.35 8.24 -6.56
C ARG A 126 5.59 8.99 -6.14
N ALA A 127 5.50 10.31 -6.14
CA ALA A 127 6.56 11.18 -5.62
C ALA A 127 6.51 11.21 -4.09
N ALA A 128 7.57 11.75 -3.48
CA ALA A 128 7.67 11.93 -2.03
C ALA A 128 6.46 12.68 -1.45
N ASP A 129 5.95 13.70 -2.15
CA ASP A 129 4.77 14.46 -1.72
C ASP A 129 3.50 13.61 -1.65
N ASN A 130 3.32 12.65 -2.55
CA ASN A 130 2.19 11.72 -2.51
C ASN A 130 2.26 10.85 -1.24
N ILE A 131 3.44 10.34 -0.92
CA ILE A 131 3.68 9.53 0.28
C ILE A 131 3.48 10.39 1.53
N ASN A 132 4.05 11.58 1.57
CA ASN A 132 3.94 12.52 2.70
C ASN A 132 2.50 12.94 2.99
N ALA A 133 1.68 13.13 1.95
CA ALA A 133 0.27 13.48 2.10
C ALA A 133 -0.52 12.39 2.85
N LEU A 134 -0.25 11.12 2.56
CA LEU A 134 -0.87 9.99 3.27
C LEU A 134 -0.21 9.69 4.61
N TRP A 135 1.11 9.90 4.71
CA TRP A 135 1.88 9.62 5.91
C TRP A 135 1.59 10.57 7.06
N ASN A 136 1.52 11.87 6.79
CA ASN A 136 1.33 12.90 7.81
C ASN A 136 0.14 12.66 8.76
N PRO A 137 -1.05 12.27 8.30
CA PRO A 137 -2.16 11.96 9.20
C PRO A 137 -2.00 10.65 9.97
N ILE A 138 -1.27 9.66 9.44
CA ILE A 138 -1.20 8.32 10.05
C ILE A 138 0.05 8.08 10.91
N LYS A 139 1.09 8.91 10.78
CA LYS A 139 2.36 8.77 11.52
C LYS A 139 2.18 8.79 13.04
N VAL A 140 1.09 9.36 13.53
CA VAL A 140 0.71 9.35 14.95
C VAL A 140 0.52 7.94 15.50
N ALA A 141 0.10 6.98 14.64
CA ALA A 141 -0.07 5.57 15.01
C ALA A 141 1.26 4.90 15.37
N PHE A 142 2.40 5.43 14.91
CA PHE A 142 3.73 4.89 15.16
C PHE A 142 4.43 5.49 16.37
N LYS A 143 3.72 6.23 17.23
CA LYS A 143 4.24 6.80 18.50
C LYS A 143 5.60 7.49 18.36
N GLN A 144 5.74 8.28 17.29
CA GLN A 144 6.96 8.97 16.85
C GLN A 144 8.05 8.02 16.36
N LEU A 145 8.03 7.73 15.06
CA LEU A 145 9.22 7.22 14.38
C LEU A 145 10.30 8.28 14.43
N SER A 146 11.50 7.88 14.84
CA SER A 146 12.66 8.73 14.77
C SER A 146 13.21 8.66 13.35
N SER A 147 13.10 9.78 12.62
CA SER A 147 13.78 9.95 11.34
C SER A 147 15.30 9.80 11.46
N ASP A 148 15.84 9.95 12.67
CA ASP A 148 17.27 9.83 12.96
C ASP A 148 17.77 8.38 12.86
N HIS A 149 16.86 7.40 12.81
CA HIS A 149 17.16 5.97 12.65
C HIS A 149 16.84 5.46 11.24
N CYS A 150 16.60 6.37 10.29
CA CYS A 150 16.22 6.01 8.93
C CYS A 150 14.88 5.29 8.84
N ASP A 151 14.06 5.30 9.89
CA ASP A 151 12.74 4.67 9.89
C ASP A 151 11.72 5.53 9.10
N GLY A 152 10.72 4.88 8.52
CA GLY A 152 9.62 5.58 7.85
C GLY A 152 8.97 4.82 6.70
N PRO A 153 7.90 5.37 6.13
CA PRO A 153 7.21 4.76 4.99
C PRO A 153 8.12 4.77 3.76
N VAL A 154 8.21 3.62 3.10
CA VAL A 154 8.94 3.45 1.83
C VAL A 154 7.98 3.24 0.66
N ALA A 155 6.76 2.74 0.93
CA ALA A 155 5.63 2.74 0.00
C ALA A 155 4.31 2.87 0.77
N LEU A 156 3.41 3.72 0.32
CA LEU A 156 2.11 3.94 0.98
C LEU A 156 1.10 4.43 -0.04
N ASP A 157 -0.07 3.80 -0.09
CA ASP A 157 -1.12 4.21 -1.01
C ASP A 157 -2.53 3.81 -0.54
N SER A 158 -3.52 4.47 -1.13
CA SER A 158 -4.94 4.19 -0.96
C SER A 158 -5.68 4.39 -2.27
N PHE A 159 -6.36 3.34 -2.71
CA PHE A 159 -7.09 3.28 -3.98
C PHE A 159 -8.58 3.22 -3.69
N SER A 160 -9.30 4.27 -4.08
CA SER A 160 -10.76 4.29 -4.05
C SER A 160 -11.33 3.88 -5.39
N PHE A 161 -12.32 2.97 -5.39
CA PHE A 161 -13.01 2.52 -6.61
C PHE A 161 -14.44 2.06 -6.30
N THR A 162 -15.28 2.02 -7.33
CA THR A 162 -16.65 1.52 -7.24
C THR A 162 -16.72 0.05 -7.65
N GLY A 163 -17.84 -0.61 -7.36
CA GLY A 163 -18.10 -1.96 -7.89
C GLY A 163 -18.09 -2.02 -9.43
N ALA A 164 -18.49 -0.94 -10.11
CA ALA A 164 -18.35 -0.86 -11.56
C ALA A 164 -16.88 -0.97 -12.01
N ALA A 165 -15.98 -0.23 -11.37
CA ALA A 165 -14.55 -0.27 -11.68
C ALA A 165 -13.87 -1.57 -11.24
N LEU A 166 -14.38 -2.23 -10.19
CA LEU A 166 -13.83 -3.49 -9.68
C LEU A 166 -13.82 -4.60 -10.74
N ASN A 167 -14.85 -4.70 -11.59
CA ASN A 167 -14.88 -5.68 -12.67
C ASN A 167 -13.73 -5.48 -13.67
N GLU A 168 -13.50 -4.24 -14.08
CA GLU A 168 -12.39 -3.89 -14.97
C GLU A 168 -11.02 -4.17 -14.33
N MET A 169 -10.90 -3.87 -13.03
CA MET A 169 -9.69 -4.16 -12.26
C MET A 169 -9.42 -5.67 -12.14
N ILE A 170 -10.45 -6.49 -11.95
CA ILE A 170 -10.30 -7.95 -11.93
C ILE A 170 -9.77 -8.45 -13.28
N LEU A 171 -10.37 -8.01 -14.39
CA LEU A 171 -9.92 -8.41 -15.73
C LEU A 171 -8.48 -7.96 -16.01
N THR A 172 -8.17 -6.70 -15.68
CA THR A 172 -6.84 -6.11 -15.91
C THR A 172 -5.78 -6.84 -15.08
N SER A 173 -6.05 -7.05 -13.79
CA SER A 173 -5.05 -7.61 -12.86
C SER A 173 -4.88 -9.12 -12.93
N GLN A 174 -5.79 -9.82 -13.62
CA GLN A 174 -5.58 -11.21 -14.04
C GLN A 174 -4.47 -11.32 -15.09
N ALA A 175 -4.38 -10.36 -16.02
CA ALA A 175 -3.34 -10.36 -17.04
C ALA A 175 -1.98 -9.98 -16.45
N ASN A 176 -1.94 -8.89 -15.67
CA ASN A 176 -0.71 -8.40 -15.01
C ASN A 176 -1.05 -7.73 -13.68
N PRO A 177 -0.31 -7.99 -12.58
CA PRO A 177 -0.44 -7.19 -11.37
C PRO A 177 -0.25 -5.69 -11.65
N PHE A 178 -0.98 -4.85 -10.92
CA PHE A 178 -0.69 -3.42 -10.86
C PHE A 178 0.69 -3.23 -10.23
N SER A 179 1.51 -2.37 -10.83
CA SER A 179 2.86 -2.06 -10.37
C SER A 179 2.96 -0.55 -10.14
N ILE A 180 3.23 -0.13 -8.91
CA ILE A 180 3.37 1.28 -8.55
C ILE A 180 4.77 1.51 -7.98
N ILE A 181 5.46 2.52 -8.49
CA ILE A 181 6.78 3.01 -8.13
C ILE A 181 6.64 4.12 -7.10
N TYR A 182 7.47 4.07 -6.06
CA TYR A 182 7.53 5.00 -4.95
C TYR A 182 8.92 5.63 -4.90
N LEU A 183 9.00 6.91 -5.27
CA LEU A 183 10.15 7.75 -5.00
C LEU A 183 10.05 8.15 -3.52
N GLY A 184 10.90 7.55 -2.70
CA GLY A 184 10.89 7.67 -1.25
C GLY A 184 10.93 9.10 -0.75
N ILE A 185 10.55 9.26 0.51
CA ILE A 185 10.73 10.53 1.24
C ILE A 185 12.21 10.74 1.57
N ASP A 186 12.66 12.00 1.56
CA ASP A 186 14.04 12.35 1.88
C ASP A 186 14.48 11.70 3.18
N SER A 187 15.64 11.01 3.13
CA SER A 187 16.22 10.35 4.29
C SER A 187 17.02 11.36 5.11
N ALA A 188 17.05 11.21 6.43
CA ALA A 188 17.84 12.09 7.30
C ALA A 188 19.33 11.99 6.98
N VAL A 189 20.11 13.01 7.34
CA VAL A 189 21.58 12.96 7.19
C VAL A 189 22.13 11.75 7.95
N GLY A 190 22.92 10.92 7.26
CA GLY A 190 23.44 9.65 7.81
C GLY A 190 22.62 8.42 7.41
N CYS A 191 21.44 8.61 6.82
CA CYS A 191 20.62 7.55 6.24
C CYS A 191 20.92 7.42 4.75
N GLY A 192 21.71 6.40 4.40
CA GLY A 192 21.92 5.89 3.04
C GLY A 192 21.59 6.84 1.88
N SER A 193 20.59 6.49 1.10
CA SER A 193 20.06 7.29 -0.01
C SER A 193 18.54 7.23 0.02
N ASN A 194 17.86 8.10 -0.74
CA ASN A 194 16.40 8.09 -0.77
C ASN A 194 15.86 6.76 -1.29
N SER A 195 14.92 6.16 -0.56
CA SER A 195 14.39 4.85 -0.89
C SER A 195 13.74 4.85 -2.28
N HIS A 196 13.93 3.78 -3.05
CA HIS A 196 13.23 3.58 -4.32
C HIS A 196 12.63 2.19 -4.34
N TYR A 197 11.30 2.15 -4.24
CA TYR A 197 10.53 0.92 -4.10
C TYR A 197 9.52 0.80 -5.23
N SER A 198 9.19 -0.42 -5.62
CA SER A 198 7.98 -0.70 -6.40
C SER A 198 7.15 -1.76 -5.69
N VAL A 199 5.82 -1.62 -5.73
CA VAL A 199 4.89 -2.57 -5.13
C VAL A 199 4.02 -3.17 -6.22
N GLN A 200 3.92 -4.49 -6.22
CA GLN A 200 3.00 -5.23 -7.09
C GLN A 200 1.81 -5.76 -6.31
N TRP A 201 0.61 -5.50 -6.81
CA TRP A 201 -0.63 -6.03 -6.23
C TRP A 201 -1.65 -6.38 -7.30
N ARG A 202 -2.61 -7.23 -6.97
CA ARG A 202 -3.65 -7.69 -7.92
C ARG A 202 -4.98 -7.92 -7.25
N VAL A 203 -6.02 -8.01 -8.07
CA VAL A 203 -7.37 -8.42 -7.68
C VAL A 203 -7.69 -9.75 -8.36
N SER A 204 -8.30 -10.67 -7.61
CA SER A 204 -8.68 -11.98 -8.16
C SER A 204 -9.97 -12.52 -7.55
N VAL A 205 -10.59 -13.47 -8.22
CA VAL A 205 -11.75 -14.21 -7.71
C VAL A 205 -11.29 -15.64 -7.41
N SER A 206 -11.60 -16.16 -6.22
CA SER A 206 -11.26 -17.53 -5.79
C SER A 206 -12.46 -18.38 -5.45
#